data_AF-A0A2L2YWV9-F1
#
_entry.id   AF-A0A2L2YWV9-F1
#
_cell.length_a   1.000
_cell.length_b   1.000
_cell.length_c   1.000
_cell.angle_alpha   90.00
_cell.angle_beta   90.00
_cell.angle_gamma   90.00
#
_symmetry.space_group_name_H-M   'P 1'
#
loop_
_entity.id
_entity.type
_entity.pdbx_description
1 polymer ?
#
loop_
_entity_poly.entity_id
_entity_poly.type
_entity_poly.pdbx_seq_one_letter_code
_entity_poly.pdbx_strand_id
1 'polypeptide(L)'
;GRIRTTPECDDDDSDTSVLSLGIFPGDYYEKTGDDRIFYRFEAAWDSSLHNSTLMNRSTPGGERIYMTLSAYLELENCAQPAIITKDLCLIICGRDARTTPRISPNARSLRHLFSGAYKNSEGNHV
;
A
#
# COMPACT_ATOMS: atom_id res chain seq x y z
N GLY A 1 5.87 -7.28 1.53
CA GLY A 1 4.86 -7.39 0.47
C GLY A 1 5.50 -7.98 -0.77
N ARG A 2 4.72 -8.67 -1.61
CA ARG A 2 5.19 -9.26 -2.89
C ARG A 2 4.74 -8.38 -4.05
N ILE A 3 5.61 -8.13 -5.03
CA ILE A 3 5.35 -7.25 -6.19
C ILE A 3 5.41 -8.06 -7.48
N ARG A 4 4.46 -7.82 -8.41
CA ARG A 4 4.29 -8.60 -9.64
C ARG A 4 3.62 -7.82 -10.77
N THR A 5 3.68 -8.32 -12.00
CA THR A 5 3.06 -7.71 -13.19
C THR A 5 1.71 -8.33 -13.57
N THR A 6 1.37 -9.48 -12.98
CA THR A 6 0.13 -10.22 -13.22
C THR A 6 -0.72 -10.29 -11.94
N PRO A 7 -2.05 -10.40 -12.05
CA PRO A 7 -2.93 -10.52 -10.89
C PRO A 7 -2.82 -11.89 -10.18
N GLU A 8 -2.29 -12.91 -10.85
CA GLU A 8 -2.00 -14.22 -10.25
C GLU A 8 -0.75 -14.15 -9.36
N CYS A 9 -0.73 -14.95 -8.29
CA CYS A 9 0.46 -15.14 -7.46
C CYS A 9 1.08 -16.47 -7.88
N ASP A 10 2.23 -16.43 -8.55
CA ASP A 10 2.94 -17.66 -8.91
C ASP A 10 3.63 -18.22 -7.66
N ASP A 11 3.31 -19.48 -7.30
CA ASP A 11 3.86 -20.14 -6.10
C ASP A 11 5.39 -20.37 -6.20
N ASP A 12 5.94 -20.30 -7.42
CA ASP A 12 7.36 -20.51 -7.74
C ASP A 12 8.21 -19.23 -7.62
N ASP A 13 7.59 -18.04 -7.51
CA ASP A 13 8.28 -16.78 -7.26
C ASP A 13 8.74 -16.74 -5.80
N SER A 14 9.90 -17.37 -5.58
CA SER A 14 10.61 -17.47 -4.30
C SER A 14 10.51 -16.19 -3.47
N ASP A 15 10.44 -16.35 -2.14
CA ASP A 15 10.37 -15.30 -1.11
C ASP A 15 11.44 -14.18 -1.19
N THR A 16 12.35 -14.23 -2.17
CA THR A 16 13.42 -13.25 -2.42
C THR A 16 12.92 -11.84 -2.71
N SER A 17 11.65 -11.64 -3.07
CA SER A 17 11.06 -10.31 -3.31
C SER A 17 10.22 -9.78 -2.13
N VAL A 18 10.10 -10.53 -1.04
CA VAL A 18 9.28 -10.13 0.11
C VAL A 18 10.04 -9.13 0.98
N LEU A 19 9.55 -7.90 1.04
CA LEU A 19 10.02 -6.90 2.00
C LEU A 19 9.12 -6.85 3.25
N SER A 20 9.70 -7.01 4.43
CA SER A 20 9.02 -6.78 5.72
C SER A 20 9.25 -5.34 6.16
N LEU A 21 8.21 -4.70 6.67
CA LEU A 21 8.27 -3.32 7.16
C LEU A 21 8.20 -3.28 8.68
N GLY A 22 9.00 -2.39 9.28
CA GLY A 22 8.85 -2.06 10.69
C GLY A 22 7.58 -1.24 10.91
N ILE A 23 6.80 -1.64 11.92
CA ILE A 23 5.58 -0.93 12.31
C ILE A 23 5.95 0.11 13.37
N PHE A 24 5.54 1.35 13.17
CA PHE A 24 5.58 2.38 14.22
C PHE A 24 4.58 2.03 15.33
N PRO A 25 4.81 2.49 16.58
CA PRO A 25 3.82 2.33 17.65
C PRO A 25 2.43 2.71 17.16
N GLY A 26 1.49 1.78 17.27
CA GLY A 26 0.11 1.97 16.84
C GLY A 26 -0.74 2.60 17.93
N ASP A 27 -1.88 3.14 17.52
CA ASP A 27 -2.92 3.66 18.41
C ASP A 27 -4.26 3.00 18.08
N TYR A 28 -5.18 3.00 19.03
CA TYR A 28 -6.58 2.68 18.76
C TYR A 28 -7.44 3.94 18.87
N TYR A 29 -8.56 3.95 18.16
CA TYR A 29 -9.54 5.01 18.27
C TYR A 29 -10.96 4.43 18.21
N GLU A 30 -11.86 5.11 18.92
CA GLU A 30 -13.28 4.81 18.94
C GLU A 30 -14.02 5.82 18.09
N LYS A 31 -15.08 5.38 17.42
CA LYS A 31 -15.93 6.26 16.63
C LYS A 31 -17.29 6.37 17.30
N THR A 32 -17.73 7.59 17.59
CA THR A 32 -19.02 7.83 18.26
C THR A 32 -20.17 7.17 17.49
N GLY A 33 -20.93 6.31 18.17
CA GLY A 33 -22.04 5.56 17.59
C GLY A 33 -21.65 4.30 16.82
N ASP A 34 -20.40 3.85 16.94
CA ASP A 34 -19.91 2.56 16.42
C ASP A 34 -19.32 1.75 17.59
N ASP A 35 -19.84 0.55 17.84
CA ASP A 35 -19.42 -0.31 18.96
C ASP A 35 -18.09 -1.05 18.67
N ARG A 36 -17.40 -0.68 17.60
CA ARG A 36 -16.13 -1.29 17.17
C ARG A 36 -14.94 -0.46 17.65
N ILE A 37 -13.86 -1.17 18.02
CA ILE A 37 -12.55 -0.57 18.27
C ILE A 37 -11.73 -0.63 16.98
N PHE A 38 -11.19 0.51 16.56
CA PHE A 38 -10.33 0.60 15.38
C PHE A 38 -8.88 0.69 15.81
N TYR A 39 -8.04 -0.18 15.26
CA TYR A 39 -6.58 -0.12 15.43
C TYR A 39 -5.96 0.53 14.20
N ARG A 40 -5.05 1.48 14.44
CA ARG A 40 -4.27 2.17 13.41
C ARG A 40 -2.80 1.99 13.70
N PHE A 41 -2.08 1.55 12.69
CA PHE A 41 -0.64 1.44 12.70
C PHE A 41 -0.08 2.03 11.41
N GLU A 42 1.15 2.51 11.47
CA GLU A 42 1.85 3.12 10.36
C GLU A 42 3.18 2.41 10.14
N ALA A 43 3.70 2.45 8.92
CA ALA A 43 4.99 1.88 8.58
C ALA A 43 5.67 2.78 7.56
N ALA A 44 6.98 3.00 7.72
CA ALA A 44 7.76 3.68 6.69
C ALA A 44 7.89 2.77 5.47
N TRP A 45 7.57 3.31 4.30
CA TRP A 45 7.72 2.62 3.03
C TRP A 45 8.71 3.36 2.15
N ASP A 46 9.72 2.66 1.68
CA ASP A 46 10.62 3.12 0.62
C ASP A 46 10.57 2.14 -0.57
N SER A 47 10.21 2.65 -1.75
CA SER A 47 10.13 1.87 -2.99
C SER A 47 11.51 1.33 -3.43
N SER A 48 12.59 2.03 -3.09
CA SER A 48 13.96 1.68 -3.48
C SER A 48 14.48 0.44 -2.77
N LEU A 49 13.92 0.12 -1.60
CA LEU A 49 14.25 -1.09 -0.83
C LEU A 49 13.66 -2.36 -1.42
N HIS A 50 12.73 -2.24 -2.38
CA HIS A 50 12.22 -3.40 -3.09
C HIS A 50 13.22 -3.78 -4.17
N ASN A 51 13.59 -5.06 -4.23
CA ASN A 51 14.44 -5.62 -5.28
C ASN A 51 13.67 -5.79 -6.61
N SER A 52 12.95 -4.74 -7.02
CA SER A 52 12.11 -4.72 -8.21
C SER A 52 12.15 -3.35 -8.86
N THR A 53 12.50 -3.31 -10.14
CA THR A 53 12.49 -2.08 -10.95
C THR A 53 11.07 -1.56 -11.18
N LEU A 54 10.03 -2.37 -10.92
CA LEU A 54 8.63 -2.00 -11.06
C LEU A 54 8.27 -0.83 -10.16
N MET A 55 8.82 -0.77 -8.94
CA MET A 55 8.50 0.27 -7.96
C MET A 55 9.30 1.57 -8.14
N ASN A 56 10.40 1.52 -8.90
CA ASN A 56 11.35 2.63 -9.02
C ASN A 56 11.24 3.39 -10.35
N ARG A 57 10.21 3.11 -11.16
CA ARG A 57 9.94 3.80 -12.43
C ARG A 57 8.46 4.08 -12.59
N SER A 58 8.12 5.02 -13.49
CA SER A 58 6.73 5.20 -13.91
C SER A 58 6.20 3.95 -14.62
N THR A 59 5.00 3.50 -14.28
CA THR A 59 4.33 2.38 -14.94
C THR A 59 4.02 2.75 -16.40
N PRO A 60 4.46 1.97 -17.39
CA PRO A 60 4.14 2.19 -18.79
C PRO A 60 2.63 2.18 -19.07
N GLY A 61 2.22 2.83 -20.17
CA GLY A 61 0.82 2.86 -20.59
C GLY A 61 0.29 1.46 -20.89
N GLY A 62 -0.85 1.10 -20.31
CA GLY A 62 -1.48 -0.22 -20.46
C GLY A 62 -1.01 -1.27 -19.46
N GLU A 63 0.07 -1.01 -18.71
CA GLU A 63 0.58 -1.92 -17.68
C GLU A 63 -0.01 -1.60 -16.30
N ARG A 64 0.05 -2.59 -15.40
CA ARG A 64 -0.31 -2.48 -13.98
C ARG A 64 0.73 -3.20 -13.14
N ILE A 65 0.92 -2.71 -11.93
CA ILE A 65 1.73 -3.39 -10.92
C ILE A 65 0.77 -3.94 -9.89
N TYR A 66 0.94 -5.18 -9.49
CA TYR A 66 0.15 -5.80 -8.45
C TYR A 66 1.03 -6.01 -7.22
N MET A 67 0.43 -5.84 -6.05
CA MET A 67 1.12 -6.05 -4.79
C MET A 67 0.25 -6.76 -3.78
N THR A 68 0.83 -7.73 -3.09
CA THR A 68 0.21 -8.36 -1.93
C THR A 68 0.87 -7.86 -0.65
N LEU A 69 0.07 -7.25 0.23
CA LEU A 69 0.46 -6.88 1.60
C LEU A 69 -0.11 -7.89 2.57
N SER A 70 0.70 -8.33 3.53
CA SER A 70 0.26 -9.21 4.61
C SER A 70 0.69 -8.62 5.94
N ALA A 71 -0.24 -8.56 6.89
CA ALA A 71 0.01 -8.21 8.28
C ALA A 71 -0.17 -9.45 9.16
N TYR A 72 0.86 -9.77 9.93
CA TYR A 72 0.87 -10.88 10.87
C TYR A 72 0.61 -10.30 12.26
N LEU A 73 -0.50 -10.71 12.87
CA LEU A 73 -1.00 -10.18 14.12
C LEU A 73 -0.89 -11.26 15.19
N GLU A 74 -0.06 -11.00 16.19
CA GLU A 74 -0.04 -11.79 17.42
C GLU A 74 -1.21 -11.33 18.29
N LEU A 75 -2.10 -12.27 18.60
CA LEU A 75 -3.28 -12.03 19.43
C LEU A 75 -3.15 -12.85 20.71
N GLU A 76 -3.50 -12.24 21.84
CA GLU A 76 -3.50 -12.93 23.11
C GLU A 76 -4.41 -14.16 23.05
N ASN A 77 -3.95 -15.27 23.65
CA ASN A 77 -4.64 -16.57 23.64
C ASN A 77 -4.84 -17.22 22.26
N CYS A 78 -4.23 -16.72 21.19
CA CYS A 78 -4.15 -17.42 19.92
C CYS A 78 -2.87 -18.26 19.83
N ALA A 79 -3.01 -19.52 19.43
CA ALA A 79 -1.86 -20.43 19.26
C ALA A 79 -1.02 -20.10 18.01
N GLN A 80 -1.57 -19.32 17.07
CA GLN A 80 -0.92 -18.92 15.83
C GLN A 80 -1.26 -17.46 15.50
N PRO A 81 -0.38 -16.74 14.79
CA PRO A 81 -0.66 -15.39 14.33
C PRO A 81 -1.87 -15.35 13.38
N ALA A 82 -2.74 -14.36 13.55
CA ALA A 82 -3.75 -14.04 12.57
C ALA A 82 -3.10 -13.30 11.39
N ILE A 83 -3.40 -13.72 10.16
CA ILE A 83 -2.81 -13.13 8.96
C ILE A 83 -3.89 -12.40 8.17
N ILE A 84 -3.72 -11.08 8.00
CA ILE A 84 -4.56 -10.28 7.13
C ILE A 84 -3.78 -10.00 5.85
N THR A 85 -4.31 -10.46 4.71
CA THR A 85 -3.71 -10.25 3.40
C THR A 85 -4.59 -9.35 2.54
N LYS A 86 -3.96 -8.44 1.81
CA LYS A 86 -4.62 -7.52 0.88
C LYS A 86 -3.85 -7.40 -0.43
N ASP A 87 -4.55 -7.65 -1.53
CA ASP A 87 -4.04 -7.38 -2.87
C ASP A 87 -4.39 -5.97 -3.34
N LEU A 88 -3.41 -5.32 -3.96
CA LEU A 88 -3.46 -3.98 -4.52
C LEU A 88 -3.10 -4.02 -6.00
N CYS A 89 -3.77 -3.18 -6.78
CA CYS A 89 -3.41 -2.88 -8.18
C CYS A 89 -3.00 -1.41 -8.26
N LEU A 90 -1.80 -1.17 -8.74
CA LEU A 90 -1.07 0.09 -8.66
C LEU A 90 -0.67 0.59 -10.05
N ILE A 91 -0.63 1.92 -10.18
CA ILE A 91 -0.01 2.64 -11.28
C ILE A 91 0.92 3.66 -10.64
N ILE A 92 2.21 3.58 -10.94
CA ILE A 92 3.21 4.54 -10.48
C ILE A 92 3.33 5.64 -11.52
N CYS A 93 3.06 6.87 -11.09
CA CYS A 93 3.17 8.05 -11.93
C CYS A 93 4.50 8.76 -11.65
N GLY A 94 5.09 9.37 -12.67
CA GLY A 94 6.27 10.24 -12.49
C GLY A 94 5.95 11.45 -11.61
N ARG A 95 6.98 12.08 -11.04
CA ARG A 95 6.85 13.22 -10.10
C ARG A 95 6.06 14.40 -10.67
N ASP A 96 6.23 14.65 -11.97
CA ASP A 96 5.55 15.75 -12.69
C ASP A 96 4.28 15.30 -13.40
N ALA A 97 3.84 14.06 -13.16
CA ALA A 97 2.56 13.61 -13.65
C ALA A 97 1.48 14.44 -12.96
N ARG A 98 0.86 15.36 -13.70
CA ARG A 98 -0.38 16.00 -13.26
C ARG A 98 -1.32 14.88 -12.82
N THR A 99 -1.64 14.85 -11.53
CA THR A 99 -2.52 13.87 -10.84
C THR A 99 -3.98 13.97 -11.29
N THR A 100 -4.21 14.33 -12.53
CA THR A 100 -5.43 14.09 -13.28
C THR A 100 -5.13 12.91 -14.20
N PRO A 101 -5.14 11.67 -13.69
CA PRO A 101 -4.90 10.54 -14.56
C PRO A 101 -6.04 10.52 -15.56
N ARG A 102 -5.72 10.35 -16.85
CA ARG A 102 -6.67 9.73 -17.79
C ARG A 102 -6.81 8.24 -17.42
N ILE A 103 -7.04 7.90 -16.15
CA ILE A 103 -7.60 6.60 -15.77
C ILE A 103 -8.97 6.64 -16.41
N SER A 104 -9.12 6.05 -17.59
CA SER A 104 -10.36 5.71 -18.31
C SER A 104 -11.50 6.75 -18.28
N PRO A 105 -12.18 7.07 -19.41
CA PRO A 105 -13.38 7.90 -19.38
C PRO A 105 -14.50 7.41 -18.40
N ASN A 106 -14.37 6.18 -17.88
CA ASN A 106 -15.26 5.57 -16.89
C ASN A 106 -14.84 5.69 -15.41
N ALA A 107 -13.65 6.20 -15.06
CA ALA A 107 -13.18 6.20 -13.65
C ALA A 107 -13.50 7.49 -12.87
N ARG A 108 -14.62 8.15 -13.19
CA ARG A 108 -15.02 9.42 -12.55
C ARG A 108 -15.36 9.32 -11.04
N SER A 109 -15.37 8.11 -10.47
CA SER A 109 -15.86 7.82 -9.11
C SER A 109 -14.77 7.79 -8.02
N LEU A 110 -13.47 7.66 -8.34
CA LEU A 110 -12.42 7.51 -7.33
C LEU A 110 -11.90 8.83 -6.72
N ARG A 111 -12.56 9.97 -7.01
CA ARG A 111 -12.19 11.28 -6.43
C ARG A 111 -12.22 11.28 -4.90
N HIS A 112 -13.05 10.46 -4.27
CA HIS A 112 -13.18 10.40 -2.82
C HIS A 112 -12.03 9.67 -2.10
N LEU A 113 -11.21 8.88 -2.80
CA LEU A 113 -10.07 8.18 -2.16
C LEU A 113 -8.82 9.05 -2.04
N PHE A 114 -8.70 10.10 -2.87
CA PHE A 114 -7.52 10.97 -2.91
C PHE A 114 -7.76 12.37 -2.31
N SER A 115 -8.95 12.62 -1.75
CA SER A 115 -9.27 13.92 -1.13
C SER A 115 -9.01 13.98 0.37
N GLY A 116 -8.14 13.11 0.90
CA GLY A 116 -7.52 13.32 2.20
C GLY A 116 -6.47 14.42 2.07
N ALA A 117 -6.87 15.65 2.37
CA ALA A 117 -5.99 16.82 2.38
C ALA A 117 -4.94 16.69 3.50
N TYR A 118 -3.89 15.90 3.26
CA TYR A 118 -2.64 16.02 4.01
C TYR A 118 -1.94 17.29 3.52
N LYS A 119 -2.16 18.40 4.23
CA LYS A 119 -1.31 19.58 4.12
C LYS A 119 0.03 19.22 4.75
N ASN A 120 1.00 18.81 3.94
CA ASN A 120 2.40 18.82 4.36
C ASN A 120 2.89 20.27 4.27
N SER A 121 2.52 21.08 5.28
CA SER A 121 3.18 22.36 5.51
C SER A 121 4.43 22.07 6.34
N GLU A 122 5.56 22.13 5.65
CA GLU A 122 6.93 22.14 6.15
C GLU A 122 7.60 20.78 6.36
N GLY A 123 8.72 20.58 5.66
CA GLY A 123 9.62 19.46 5.93
C GLY A 123 10.52 19.03 4.76
N ASN A 124 11.24 19.96 4.13
CA ASN A 124 12.53 19.66 3.51
C ASN A 124 13.28 20.98 3.24
N HIS A 125 13.94 21.53 4.26
CA HIS A 125 15.15 22.30 4.03
C HIS A 125 16.32 21.34 4.15
N VAL A 126 17.14 21.30 3.09
CA VAL A 126 18.47 20.68 3.05
C VAL A 126 19.46 21.65 3.68
#